data_AF-A0A940WVH5-F1
#
_entry.id   AF-A0A940WVH5-F1
#
_cell.length_a   1.000
_cell.length_b   1.000
_cell.length_c   1.000
_cell.angle_alpha   90.00
_cell.angle_beta   90.00
_cell.angle_gamma   90.00
#
_symmetry.space_group_name_H-M   'P 1'
#
loop_
_entity.id
_entity.type
_entity.pdbx_description
1 polymer ?
#
loop_
_entity_poly.entity_id
_entity_poly.type
_entity_poly.pdbx_seq_one_letter_code
_entity_poly.pdbx_strand_id
1 'polypeptide(L)' 'MGRQRAPHVRVCVVEPSRLHLYRDHATVQATVNATPDTPAEGWTLVIAAGTYRETVLVPQAKIGLCFLGRPATLGTW' A
#
# COMPACT_ATOMS: atom_id res chain seq x y z
N MET A 1 7.40 -17.75 -19.09
CA MET A 1 6.18 -17.18 -18.47
C MET A 1 6.55 -15.86 -17.81
N GLY A 2 6.00 -14.76 -18.32
CA GLY A 2 6.53 -13.41 -18.16
C GLY A 2 6.36 -12.83 -16.76
N ARG A 3 7.48 -12.43 -16.15
CA ARG A 3 7.48 -11.52 -15.00
C ARG A 3 6.91 -10.19 -15.48
N GLN A 4 5.68 -9.89 -15.07
CA GLN A 4 5.03 -8.62 -15.35
C GLN A 4 5.83 -7.52 -14.65
N ARG A 5 6.78 -6.91 -15.38
CA ARG A 5 7.36 -5.62 -15.00
C ARG A 5 6.25 -4.59 -15.18
N ALA A 6 5.44 -4.41 -14.14
CA ALA A 6 4.54 -3.28 -14.05
C ALA A 6 5.40 -2.01 -13.99
N PRO A 7 5.15 -1.00 -14.84
CA PRO A 7 5.97 0.19 -14.87
C PRO A 7 5.85 0.89 -13.51
N HIS A 8 6.98 0.98 -12.80
CA HIS A 8 7.14 1.75 -11.56
C HIS A 8 6.11 1.51 -10.44
N VAL A 9 5.92 0.24 -10.03
CA VAL A 9 5.13 -0.06 -8.82
C VAL A 9 5.91 0.33 -7.56
N ARG A 10 5.42 1.38 -6.89
CA ARG A 10 5.88 1.84 -5.58
C ARG A 10 4.96 1.28 -4.50
N VAL A 11 5.51 0.42 -3.63
CA VAL A 11 4.77 -0.45 -2.69
C VAL A 11 4.81 0.12 -1.28
N CYS A 12 3.74 0.73 -0.78
CA CYS A 12 3.62 1.02 0.66
C CYS A 12 3.12 -0.22 1.40
N VAL A 13 3.80 -0.66 2.45
CA VAL A 13 3.34 -1.77 3.30
C VAL A 13 2.67 -1.20 4.56
N VAL A 14 1.46 -1.65 4.85
CA VAL A 14 0.78 -1.35 6.13
C VAL A 14 1.00 -2.53 7.05
N GLU A 15 1.93 -2.43 7.99
CA GLU A 15 2.18 -3.44 9.00
C GLU A 15 2.13 -2.82 10.41
N PRO A 16 1.28 -3.34 11.32
CA PRO A 16 1.20 -2.81 12.69
C PRO A 16 2.44 -3.12 13.55
N SER A 17 3.38 -3.96 13.10
CA SER A 17 4.34 -4.62 14.01
C SER A 17 5.80 -4.73 13.57
N ARG A 18 6.27 -4.20 12.42
CA ARG A 18 7.71 -4.33 12.08
C ARG A 18 8.23 -3.23 11.17
N LEU A 19 9.44 -2.77 11.51
CA LEU A 19 10.21 -1.72 10.85
C LEU A 19 11.18 -2.36 9.85
N HIS A 20 11.46 -1.64 8.76
CA HIS A 20 12.52 -1.83 7.75
C HIS A 20 12.05 -2.55 6.47
N LEU A 21 11.44 -1.80 5.54
CA LEU A 21 12.07 -1.14 4.38
C LEU A 21 10.92 -0.61 3.51
N TYR A 22 10.96 0.68 3.16
CA TYR A 22 9.86 1.44 2.55
C TYR A 22 8.79 1.82 3.59
N ARG A 23 8.49 3.11 3.80
CA ARG A 23 7.72 3.63 4.96
C ARG A 23 6.52 2.75 5.32
N ASP A 24 6.69 1.94 6.35
CA ASP A 24 5.62 1.15 6.92
C ASP A 24 4.71 2.10 7.70
N HIS A 25 3.42 2.02 7.42
CA HIS A 25 2.42 2.79 8.14
C HIS A 25 1.58 1.85 8.99
N ALA A 26 1.25 2.26 10.21
CA ALA A 26 0.41 1.45 11.10
C ALA A 26 -1.08 1.46 10.70
N THR A 27 -1.50 2.42 9.87
CA THR A 27 -2.89 2.58 9.42
C THR A 27 -2.98 2.77 7.91
N VAL A 28 -4.12 2.40 7.35
CA VAL A 28 -4.41 2.58 5.92
C VAL A 28 -4.53 4.08 5.60
N GLN A 29 -5.15 4.88 6.48
CA GLN A 29 -5.26 6.33 6.27
C GLN A 29 -3.89 7.03 6.18
N ALA A 30 -2.94 6.67 7.06
CA ALA A 30 -1.60 7.25 7.04
C ALA A 30 -0.89 6.97 5.71
N THR A 31 -1.14 5.79 5.14
CA THR A 31 -0.59 5.40 3.83
C THR A 31 -1.20 6.20 2.69
N VAL A 32 -2.53 6.40 2.70
CA VAL A 32 -3.22 7.24 1.72
C VAL A 32 -2.73 8.69 1.81
N ASN A 33 -2.46 9.20 3.00
CA ASN A 33 -1.94 10.56 3.18
C ASN A 33 -0.49 10.70 2.67
N ALA A 34 0.29 9.62 2.72
CA ALA A 34 1.68 9.59 2.29
C ALA A 34 1.85 9.49 0.78
N THR A 35 0.81 9.11 0.02
CA THR A 35 0.89 9.12 -1.44
C THR A 35 0.85 10.56 -1.98
N PRO A 36 1.49 10.86 -3.12
CA PRO A 36 1.45 12.19 -3.71
C PRO A 36 0.03 12.51 -4.22
N ASP A 37 -0.30 13.79 -4.26
CA ASP A 37 -1.44 14.26 -5.04
C ASP A 37 -1.07 14.26 -6.53
N THR A 38 -2.01 13.86 -7.38
CA THR A 38 -1.85 13.83 -8.85
C THR A 38 -0.51 13.23 -9.30
N PRO A 39 -0.18 12.00 -8.86
CA PRO A 39 1.10 11.40 -9.25
C PRO A 39 1.13 11.15 -10.75
N ALA A 40 2.30 11.27 -11.37
CA ALA A 40 2.50 10.95 -12.78
C ALA A 40 2.29 9.46 -13.09
N GLU A 41 2.36 8.61 -12.07
CA GLU A 41 2.27 7.15 -12.14
C GLU A 41 1.33 6.61 -11.05
N GLY A 42 0.77 5.42 -11.27
CA GLY A 42 -0.08 4.74 -10.29
C GLY A 42 0.69 4.28 -9.05
N TRP A 43 0.00 4.23 -7.91
CA TRP A 43 0.56 3.79 -6.62
C TRP A 43 -0.13 2.54 -6.13
N THR A 44 0.65 1.64 -5.52
CA THR A 44 0.11 0.41 -4.94
C THR A 44 0.34 0.39 -3.44
N LEU A 45 -0.74 0.30 -2.68
CA LEU A 45 -0.75 0.15 -1.24
C LEU A 45 -0.97 -1.33 -0.93
N VAL A 46 0.06 -1.99 -0.39
CA VAL A 46 -0.01 -3.36 0.06
C VAL A 46 -0.37 -3.39 1.54
N ILE A 47 -1.54 -3.92 1.86
CA ILE A 47 -2.06 -3.99 3.22
C ILE A 47 -1.75 -5.39 3.75
N ALA A 48 -0.95 -5.48 4.82
CA ALA A 48 -0.71 -6.77 5.44
C ALA A 48 -1.98 -7.34 6.06
N ALA A 49 -2.07 -8.67 6.13
CA ALA A 49 -3.19 -9.34 6.77
C ALA A 49 -3.37 -8.86 8.20
N GLY A 50 -4.59 -8.43 8.53
CA GLY A 50 -4.93 -7.89 9.83
C GLY A 50 -6.30 -7.24 9.81
N THR A 51 -6.79 -6.90 11.00
CA THR A 51 -8.06 -6.19 11.15
C THR A 51 -7.78 -4.71 11.39
N TYR A 52 -8.18 -3.87 10.43
CA TYR A 52 -8.08 -2.41 10.52
C TYR A 52 -9.49 -1.85 10.77
N ARG A 53 -9.73 -1.29 11.96
CA ARG A 53 -11.02 -0.68 12.34
C ARG A 53 -10.95 0.83 12.21
N GLU A 54 -11.00 1.32 10.97
CA GLU A 54 -10.95 2.76 10.66
C GLU A 54 -11.79 3.09 9.42
N THR A 55 -12.20 4.36 9.33
CA THR A 55 -12.75 4.93 8.09
C THR A 55 -11.60 5.52 7.29
N VAL A 56 -11.47 5.11 6.02
CA VAL A 56 -10.44 5.62 5.12
C VAL A 56 -11.05 6.63 4.16
N LEU A 57 -10.60 7.87 4.24
CA LEU A 57 -10.90 8.93 3.28
C LEU A 57 -9.85 8.93 2.17
N VAL A 58 -10.32 8.79 0.93
CA VAL A 58 -9.49 8.93 -0.28
C VAL A 58 -9.86 10.25 -0.97
N PRO A 59 -9.05 11.32 -0.83
CA PRO A 59 -9.29 12.58 -1.52
C PRO A 59 -9.24 12.41 -3.04
N GLN A 60 -10.04 13.18 -3.76
CA GLN A 60 -10.07 13.16 -5.24
C GLN A 60 -8.70 13.39 -5.88
N ALA A 61 -7.81 14.15 -5.22
CA ALA A 61 -6.45 14.41 -5.70
C ALA A 61 -5.54 13.17 -5.65
N LYS A 62 -5.85 12.16 -4.82
CA LYS A 62 -5.11 10.90 -4.70
C LYS A 62 -5.54 9.92 -5.81
N ILE A 63 -5.21 10.26 -7.05
CA ILE A 63 -5.55 9.44 -8.22
C ILE A 63 -4.60 8.26 -8.41
N GLY A 64 -5.07 7.20 -9.08
CA GLY A 64 -4.24 6.06 -9.46
C GLY A 64 -3.82 5.15 -8.30
N LEU A 65 -4.56 5.17 -7.18
CA LEU A 65 -4.32 4.26 -6.05
C LEU A 65 -4.87 2.85 -6.34
N CYS A 66 -4.08 1.84 -6.02
CA CYS A 66 -4.47 0.44 -6.01
C CYS A 66 -4.25 -0.13 -4.61
N PHE A 67 -5.29 -0.72 -4.02
CA PHE A 67 -5.22 -1.37 -2.71
C PHE A 67 -5.10 -2.88 -2.91
N LEU A 68 -4.04 -3.48 -2.36
CA LEU A 68 -3.78 -4.92 -2.45
C LEU A 68 -3.66 -5.52 -1.05
N GLY A 69 -4.60 -6.40 -0.70
CA GLY A 69 -4.48 -7.19 0.53
C GLY A 69 -3.44 -8.31 0.35
N ARG A 70 -2.48 -8.41 1.26
CA ARG A 70 -1.56 -9.56 1.35
C ARG A 70 -2.22 -10.67 2.18
N PRO A 71 -2.29 -11.92 1.70
CA PRO A 71 -2.89 -13.01 2.47
C PRO A 71 -2.02 -13.36 3.68
N ALA A 72 -2.66 -13.77 4.78
CA ALA A 72 -2.00 -14.11 6.05
C ALA A 72 -1.02 -15.29 5.93
N THR A 73 -1.19 -16.12 4.89
CA THR A 73 -0.48 -17.39 4.69
C THR A 73 0.86 -17.27 3.97
N LEU A 74 1.26 -16.08 3.50
CA LEU A 74 2.57 -15.89 2.87
C LEU A 74 3.62 -15.45 3.90
N GLY A 75 4.03 -16.42 4.72
CA GLY A 75 5.22 -16.36 5.56
C GLY A 75 6.26 -17.36 5.07
N THR A 76 6.83 -17.15 3.88
CA THR A 76 8.15 -17.67 3.43
C THR A 76 8.38 -17.15 2.02
N TRP A 77 9.36 -16.26 1.86
CA TRP A 77 10.03 -15.94 0.60
C TRP A 77 11.49 -16.37 0.73
#